data_AF-A0A482Y183-F1
#
_entry.id   AF-A0A482Y183-F1
#
_cell.length_a   1.000
_cell.length_b   1.000
_cell.length_c   1.000
_cell.angle_alpha   90.00
_cell.angle_beta   90.00
_cell.angle_gamma   90.00
#
_symmetry.space_group_name_H-M   'P 1'
#
loop_
_entity.id
_entity.type
_entity.pdbx_description
1 polymer ?
#
loop_
_entity_poly.entity_id
_entity_poly.type
_entity_poly.pdbx_seq_one_letter_code
_entity_poly.pdbx_strand_id
1 'polypeptide(L)'
;MGLMSKILGGSQSRSVEDYSELNLEDVSTGSAEAAMQVHIAEVGSQADAIDIKDAVYDGDIVIADITRLRTEDSTVEHIVDELRQVAEEVDGDIVRKGEDQMIITPTGVHISREKLGQKL
;
A
#
# COMPACT_ATOMS: atom_id res chain seq x y z
N MET A 1 -32.83 -0.01 -56.08
CA MET A 1 -31.53 -0.69 -55.97
C MET A 1 -31.45 -1.27 -54.56
N GLY A 2 -31.39 -2.60 -54.49
CA GLY A 2 -31.99 -3.39 -53.42
C GLY A 2 -31.12 -3.59 -52.18
N LEU A 3 -31.81 -3.55 -51.04
CA LEU A 3 -31.39 -4.03 -49.74
C LEU A 3 -31.40 -5.57 -49.73
N MET A 4 -30.53 -6.21 -50.53
CA MET A 4 -30.46 -7.68 -50.67
C MET A 4 -29.04 -8.10 -51.09
N SER A 5 -28.04 -8.00 -50.21
CA SER A 5 -26.75 -8.66 -50.47
C SER A 5 -25.89 -9.01 -49.26
N LYS A 6 -26.35 -8.82 -48.02
CA LYS A 6 -25.52 -9.11 -46.84
C LYS A 6 -26.08 -10.12 -45.85
N ILE A 7 -27.21 -10.75 -46.17
CA ILE A 7 -27.78 -11.83 -45.35
C ILE A 7 -28.01 -13.03 -46.27
N LEU A 8 -26.93 -13.71 -46.64
CA LEU A 8 -27.03 -15.07 -47.16
C LEU A 8 -25.80 -15.84 -46.66
N GLY A 9 -26.03 -16.69 -45.67
CA GLY A 9 -25.01 -17.54 -45.08
C GLY A 9 -24.42 -18.49 -46.12
N GLY A 10 -23.10 -18.46 -46.23
CA GLY A 10 -22.28 -19.54 -46.74
C GLY A 10 -21.50 -20.13 -45.57
N SER A 11 -21.79 -21.38 -45.26
CA SER A 11 -21.11 -22.20 -44.27
C SER A 11 -19.60 -22.34 -44.54
N GLN A 12 -18.81 -22.23 -43.46
CA GLN A 12 -17.57 -22.98 -43.23
C GLN A 12 -16.44 -22.69 -44.24
N SER A 13 -15.45 -21.86 -43.91
CA SER A 13 -14.41 -22.20 -42.94
C SER A 13 -13.98 -20.97 -42.14
N ARG A 14 -14.18 -20.99 -40.81
CA ARG A 14 -13.35 -20.18 -39.93
C ARG A 14 -11.97 -20.84 -39.99
N SER A 15 -11.02 -20.20 -40.67
CA SER A 15 -9.63 -20.61 -40.63
C SER A 15 -9.15 -20.58 -39.17
N VAL A 16 -8.35 -21.57 -38.78
CA VAL A 16 -7.81 -21.69 -37.42
C VAL A 16 -6.89 -20.49 -37.08
N GLU A 17 -6.53 -19.69 -38.08
CA GLU A 17 -5.76 -18.44 -37.95
C GLU A 17 -6.44 -17.29 -37.19
N ASP A 18 -7.75 -17.33 -36.94
CA ASP A 18 -8.44 -16.32 -36.09
C ASP A 18 -8.46 -16.68 -34.60
N TYR A 19 -7.87 -17.82 -34.20
CA TYR A 19 -7.65 -18.11 -32.79
C TYR A 19 -6.37 -17.41 -32.35
N SER A 20 -6.51 -16.29 -31.65
CA SER A 20 -5.42 -15.76 -30.83
C SER A 20 -5.10 -16.80 -29.77
N GLU A 21 -3.92 -17.40 -29.84
CA GLU A 21 -3.35 -18.16 -28.72
C GLU A 21 -3.28 -17.20 -27.54
N LEU A 22 -4.17 -17.40 -26.57
CA LEU A 22 -4.08 -16.71 -25.29
C LEU A 22 -2.83 -17.27 -24.60
N ASN A 23 -1.79 -16.45 -24.55
CA ASN A 23 -0.61 -16.80 -23.78
C ASN A 23 -1.00 -16.77 -22.29
N LEU A 24 -1.17 -17.96 -21.72
CA LEU A 24 -1.51 -18.16 -20.31
C LEU A 24 -0.35 -17.78 -19.36
N GLU A 25 0.82 -17.41 -19.91
CA GLU A 25 1.96 -16.89 -19.13
C GLU A 25 1.65 -15.51 -18.51
N ASP A 26 0.65 -14.76 -19.02
CA ASP A 26 0.14 -13.52 -18.39
C ASP A 26 -0.93 -13.79 -17.33
N VAL A 27 -1.48 -15.01 -17.28
CA VAL A 27 -2.26 -15.48 -16.12
C VAL A 27 -1.24 -15.90 -15.06
N SER A 28 -0.58 -14.89 -14.51
CA SER A 28 0.06 -14.98 -13.22
C SER A 28 -0.92 -15.71 -12.30
N THR A 29 -0.56 -16.93 -11.92
CA THR A 29 -1.11 -17.60 -10.74
C THR A 29 -0.60 -16.92 -9.46
N GLY A 30 -0.28 -15.63 -9.55
CA GLY A 30 0.09 -14.77 -8.46
C GLY A 30 -1.08 -14.71 -7.51
N SER A 31 -0.79 -15.00 -6.25
CA SER A 31 -1.53 -14.40 -5.15
C SER A 31 -1.93 -12.98 -5.56
N ALA A 32 -3.22 -12.64 -5.45
CA ALA A 32 -3.65 -11.26 -5.63
C ALA A 32 -2.66 -10.36 -4.89
N GLU A 33 -2.10 -9.35 -5.58
CA GLU A 33 -1.17 -8.43 -4.93
C GLU A 33 -1.85 -7.86 -3.68
N ALA A 34 -1.08 -7.74 -2.60
CA ALA A 34 -1.63 -7.26 -1.35
C ALA A 34 -2.19 -5.85 -1.57
N ALA A 35 -3.45 -5.65 -1.20
CA ALA A 35 -4.10 -4.34 -1.33
C ALA A 35 -3.50 -3.27 -0.40
N MET A 36 -2.72 -3.70 0.60
CA MET A 36 -2.01 -2.88 1.57
C MET A 36 -0.75 -3.62 2.01
N GLN A 37 0.37 -2.93 2.06
CA GLN A 37 1.66 -3.43 2.52
C GLN A 37 2.03 -2.84 3.87
N VAL A 38 2.97 -3.50 4.54
CA VAL A 38 3.58 -3.01 5.78
C VAL A 38 5.06 -2.79 5.52
N HIS A 39 5.50 -1.53 5.54
CA HIS A 39 6.89 -1.14 5.36
C HIS A 39 7.61 -1.04 6.69
N ILE A 40 8.90 -1.36 6.69
CA ILE A 40 9.80 -1.13 7.83
C ILE A 40 10.80 -0.06 7.39
N ALA A 41 10.82 1.07 8.10
CA ALA A 41 11.70 2.19 7.82
C ALA A 41 12.67 2.42 8.98
N GLU A 42 13.95 2.59 8.70
CA GLU A 42 14.91 3.10 9.68
C GLU A 42 14.94 4.62 9.58
N VAL A 43 14.67 5.32 10.67
CA VAL A 43 14.62 6.79 10.68
C VAL A 43 15.92 7.34 11.23
N GLY A 44 16.72 7.96 10.36
CA GLY A 44 17.99 8.60 10.72
C GLY A 44 18.05 10.08 10.38
N SER A 45 17.13 10.58 9.55
CA SER A 45 17.14 11.92 8.99
C SER A 45 15.74 12.37 8.60
N GLN A 46 15.61 13.64 8.21
CA GLN A 46 14.35 14.17 7.71
C GLN A 46 13.94 13.59 6.34
N ALA A 47 14.90 13.13 5.53
CA ALA A 47 14.59 12.52 4.23
C ALA A 47 13.74 11.24 4.42
N ASP A 48 14.04 10.46 5.46
CA ASP A 48 13.32 9.22 5.76
C ASP A 48 11.85 9.49 6.11
N ALA A 49 11.54 10.66 6.68
CA ALA A 49 10.15 11.06 6.97
C ALA A 49 9.32 11.27 5.69
N ILE A 50 9.96 11.70 4.59
CA ILE A 50 9.30 11.89 3.28
C ILE A 50 8.91 10.53 2.71
N ASP A 51 9.79 9.54 2.75
CA ASP A 51 9.48 8.19 2.26
C ASP A 51 8.35 7.53 3.07
N ILE A 52 8.35 7.73 4.40
CA ILE A 52 7.27 7.26 5.28
C ILE A 52 5.95 7.91 4.90
N LYS A 53 5.97 9.23 4.67
CA LYS A 53 4.79 9.97 4.26
C LYS A 53 4.21 9.39 2.97
N ASP A 54 5.01 9.26 1.93
CA ASP A 54 4.53 8.79 0.63
C ASP A 54 3.89 7.40 0.74
N ALA A 55 4.50 6.47 1.48
CA ALA A 55 3.92 5.15 1.74
C ALA A 55 2.56 5.21 2.47
N VAL A 56 2.42 6.09 3.47
CA VAL A 56 1.15 6.26 4.20
C VAL A 56 0.07 6.88 3.31
N TYR A 57 0.42 7.81 2.43
CA TYR A 57 -0.50 8.40 1.46
C TYR A 57 -0.96 7.38 0.40
N ASP A 58 -0.09 6.42 0.03
CA ASP A 58 -0.42 5.31 -0.86
C ASP A 58 -1.34 4.26 -0.21
N GLY A 59 -1.59 4.38 1.10
CA GLY A 59 -2.46 3.49 1.85
C GLY A 59 -1.74 2.32 2.51
N ASP A 60 -0.43 2.42 2.69
CA ASP A 60 0.38 1.41 3.38
C ASP A 60 0.62 1.77 4.86
N ILE A 61 0.93 0.75 5.66
CA ILE A 61 1.30 0.91 7.06
C ILE A 61 2.82 1.00 7.15
N VAL A 62 3.34 1.85 8.03
CA VAL A 62 4.79 1.97 8.24
C VAL A 62 5.15 1.72 9.70
N ILE A 63 6.13 0.85 9.92
CA ILE A 63 6.80 0.65 11.19
C ILE A 63 8.16 1.35 11.13
N ALA A 64 8.24 2.50 11.78
CA ALA A 64 9.44 3.32 11.85
C ALA A 64 10.29 2.93 13.07
N ASP A 65 11.54 2.52 12.83
CA ASP A 65 12.58 2.34 13.84
C ASP A 65 13.30 3.67 14.08
N ILE A 66 13.11 4.22 15.27
CA ILE A 66 13.67 5.48 15.75
C ILE A 66 14.83 5.25 16.73
N THR A 67 15.44 4.07 16.77
CA THR A 67 16.57 3.75 17.67
C THR A 67 17.73 4.73 17.51
N ARG A 68 17.98 5.21 16.28
CA ARG A 68 19.07 6.16 15.99
C ARG A 68 18.76 7.58 16.45
N LEU A 69 17.50 7.85 16.79
CA LEU A 69 16.99 9.12 17.29
C LEU A 69 16.95 9.17 18.83
N ARG A 70 17.70 8.30 19.53
CA ARG A 70 17.69 8.21 21.00
C ARG A 70 18.51 9.31 21.70
N THR A 71 19.37 10.03 20.99
CA THR A 71 20.05 11.20 21.54
C THR A 71 19.03 12.34 21.65
N GLU A 72 19.03 13.09 22.75
CA GLU A 72 18.11 14.21 23.07
C GLU A 72 18.28 15.42 22.11
N ASP A 73 18.25 15.16 20.80
CA ASP A 73 18.39 16.12 19.74
C ASP A 73 17.00 16.64 19.35
N SER A 74 16.85 17.96 19.26
CA SER A 74 15.64 18.66 18.78
C SER A 74 15.11 18.12 17.45
N THR A 75 15.95 17.49 16.64
CA THR A 75 15.60 16.86 15.36
C THR A 75 14.57 15.76 15.52
N VAL A 76 14.59 15.04 16.64
CA VAL A 76 13.72 13.87 16.89
C VAL A 76 12.28 14.31 17.12
N GLU A 77 12.10 15.36 17.94
CA GLU A 77 10.78 15.93 18.20
C GLU A 77 10.15 16.41 16.89
N HIS A 78 10.93 17.11 16.05
CA HIS A 78 10.47 17.56 14.75
C HIS A 78 10.03 16.42 13.83
N ILE A 79 10.80 15.33 13.73
CA ILE A 79 10.41 14.18 12.91
C ILE A 79 9.14 13.52 13.45
N VAL A 80 9.04 13.36 14.78
CA VAL A 80 7.83 12.79 15.41
C VAL A 80 6.61 13.67 15.15
N ASP A 81 6.73 14.98 15.29
CA ASP A 81 5.64 15.93 15.01
C ASP A 81 5.25 15.92 13.53
N GLU A 82 6.21 15.78 12.62
CA GLU A 82 5.96 15.63 11.19
C GLU A 82 5.17 14.35 10.90
N LEU A 83 5.60 13.19 11.44
CA LEU A 83 4.89 11.92 11.27
C LEU A 83 3.49 11.94 11.89
N ARG A 84 3.30 12.66 13.01
CA ARG A 84 1.97 12.86 13.60
C ARG A 84 1.06 13.66 12.69
N GLN A 85 1.57 14.76 12.13
CA GLN A 85 0.83 15.56 11.15
C GLN A 85 0.41 14.70 9.95
N VAL A 86 1.32 13.88 9.41
CA VAL A 86 1.00 12.96 8.31
C VAL A 86 -0.17 12.03 8.67
N ALA A 87 -0.14 11.42 9.84
CA ALA A 87 -1.24 10.55 10.29
C ALA A 87 -2.56 11.32 10.46
N GLU A 88 -2.52 12.55 10.95
CA GLU A 88 -3.71 13.41 11.09
C GLU A 88 -4.26 13.87 9.73
N GLU A 89 -3.39 14.19 8.77
CA GLU A 89 -3.77 14.63 7.42
C GLU A 89 -4.51 13.55 6.63
N VAL A 90 -4.17 12.27 6.85
CA VAL A 90 -4.82 11.13 6.19
C VAL A 90 -5.95 10.53 7.02
N ASP A 91 -6.37 11.13 8.14
CA ASP A 91 -7.33 10.52 9.08
C ASP A 91 -6.93 9.08 9.50
N GLY A 92 -5.62 8.87 9.69
CA GLY A 92 -5.01 7.61 10.11
C GLY A 92 -4.83 7.52 11.63
N ASP A 93 -3.84 6.74 12.05
CA ASP A 93 -3.44 6.64 13.46
C ASP A 93 -1.93 6.44 13.59
N ILE A 94 -1.39 6.86 14.73
CA ILE A 94 0.03 6.77 15.05
C ILE A 94 0.20 6.39 16.52
N VAL A 95 1.04 5.39 16.77
CA VAL A 95 1.40 4.99 18.14
C VAL A 95 2.88 4.74 18.26
N ARG A 96 3.43 5.12 19.42
CA ARG A 96 4.75 4.66 19.82
C ARG A 96 4.64 3.31 20.51
N LYS A 97 5.37 2.31 20.01
CA LYS A 97 5.50 0.98 20.59
C LYS A 97 6.88 0.86 21.26
N GLY A 98 6.91 1.02 22.58
CA GLY A 98 8.16 0.95 23.34
C GLY A 98 8.97 2.26 23.24
N GLU A 99 10.29 2.15 23.17
CA GLU A 99 11.20 3.31 23.15
C GLU A 99 11.72 3.64 21.75
N ASP A 100 11.67 2.69 20.83
CA ASP A 100 12.38 2.67 19.56
C ASP A 100 11.50 2.46 18.33
N GLN A 101 10.22 2.14 18.50
CA GLN A 101 9.35 1.92 17.35
C GLN A 101 8.14 2.83 17.36
N MET A 102 7.80 3.31 16.17
CA MET A 102 6.54 3.99 15.89
C MET A 102 5.80 3.26 14.78
N ILE A 103 4.49 3.17 14.92
CA ILE A 103 3.62 2.57 13.91
C ILE A 103 2.72 3.68 13.41
N ILE A 104 2.72 3.89 12.09
CA ILE A 104 1.93 4.88 11.37
C ILE A 104 1.00 4.12 10.45
N THR A 105 -0.29 4.49 10.46
CA THR A 105 -1.32 3.80 9.70
C THR A 105 -2.10 4.78 8.83
N PRO A 106 -2.54 4.34 7.65
CA PRO A 106 -3.28 5.17 6.70
C PRO A 106 -4.76 5.27 7.08
N THR A 107 -5.54 5.99 6.27
CA THR A 107 -6.98 6.16 6.45
C THR A 107 -7.71 4.83 6.65
N GLY A 108 -8.61 4.79 7.63
CA GLY A 108 -9.48 3.63 7.88
C GLY A 108 -8.80 2.49 8.64
N VAL A 109 -7.54 2.66 9.06
CA VAL A 109 -6.83 1.75 9.96
C VAL A 109 -6.61 2.46 11.30
N HIS A 110 -7.02 1.83 12.39
CA HIS A 110 -6.78 2.32 13.75
C HIS A 110 -6.03 1.28 14.58
N ILE A 111 -5.18 1.76 15.49
CA ILE A 111 -4.37 0.90 16.34
C ILE A 111 -5.05 0.78 17.71
N SER A 112 -5.53 -0.41 18.06
CA SER A 112 -6.09 -0.63 19.40
C SER A 112 -5.02 -0.39 20.46
N ARG A 113 -5.33 0.46 21.46
CA ARG A 113 -4.49 0.64 22.65
C ARG A 113 -4.71 -0.45 23.70
N GLU A 114 -5.72 -1.29 23.52
CA GLU A 114 -5.97 -2.47 24.34
C GLU A 114 -5.17 -3.66 23.78
N LYS A 115 -4.33 -4.25 24.64
CA LYS A 115 -3.51 -5.41 24.26
C LYS A 115 -4.36 -6.68 24.30
N LEU A 116 -4.33 -7.44 23.20
CA LEU A 116 -4.94 -8.77 23.16
C LEU A 116 -4.31 -9.69 24.22
N GLY A 117 -5.14 -10.42 24.96
CA GLY A 117 -4.69 -11.39 25.96
C GLY A 117 -4.32 -10.82 27.33
N GLN A 118 -4.35 -9.50 27.53
CA GLN A 118 -4.35 -8.90 28.88
C GLN A 118 -5.79 -8.82 29.39
N LYS A 119 -6.20 -9.79 30.21
CA LYS A 119 -7.38 -9.62 31.07
C LYS A 119 -6.99 -8.68 32.22
N LEU A 120 -7.82 -7.66 32.45
CA LEU A 120 -7.75 -6.77 33.61
C LEU A 120 -7.87 -7.56 34.93
#